data_AF-A0A1G5U5L4-F1
#
_entry.id   AF-A0A1G5U5L4-F1
#
_cell.length_a   1.000
_cell.length_b   1.000
_cell.length_c   1.000
_cell.angle_alpha   90.00
_cell.angle_beta   90.00
_cell.angle_gamma   90.00
#
_symmetry.space_group_name_H-M   'P 1'
#
loop_
_entity.id
_entity.type
_entity.pdbx_description
1 polymer ?
#
loop_
_entity_poly.entity_id
_entity_poly.type
_entity_poly.pdbx_seq_one_letter_code
_entity_poly.pdbx_strand_id
1 'polypeptide(L)'
;MRLSVLLVGLCLGVVLPESGLAQSAQQPATAPDPALLKVARETVAQMQGDRTATLSSMSAPLVGMMQQIGIKEPEKAQVLVQEVVMPTLTAHYDDLLDIQARGFATVLGKDDLQAIAAFYATPAGKHLAAAQPQLAQIQLAGMQQWMQSVMPEIQGKLTKAIQAHGWAPGGQAKPR
;
A
#
# COMPACT_ATOMS: atom_id res chain seq x y z
N MET A 1 -29.76 20.49 -60.63
CA MET A 1 -30.72 21.54 -60.25
C MET A 1 -30.22 22.23 -59.01
N ARG A 2 -29.84 23.51 -59.14
CA ARG A 2 -29.56 24.40 -58.02
C ARG A 2 -30.90 24.92 -57.50
N LEU A 3 -31.08 25.02 -56.19
CA LEU A 3 -31.88 26.10 -55.62
C LEU A 3 -31.48 26.31 -54.15
N SER A 4 -30.73 27.39 -53.95
CA SER A 4 -30.50 28.02 -52.66
C SER A 4 -31.79 28.72 -52.24
N VAL A 5 -32.25 28.48 -51.00
CA VAL A 5 -33.14 29.42 -50.31
C VAL A 5 -32.57 29.62 -48.91
N LEU A 6 -32.08 30.84 -48.71
CA LEU A 6 -31.77 31.46 -47.43
C LEU A 6 -33.04 31.56 -46.58
N LEU A 7 -32.93 31.23 -45.30
CA LEU A 7 -33.86 31.71 -44.28
C LEU A 7 -33.05 32.13 -43.06
N VAL A 8 -32.85 33.45 -42.99
CA VAL A 8 -32.37 34.20 -41.83
C VAL A 8 -33.50 34.16 -40.80
N GLY A 9 -33.32 33.38 -39.75
CA GLY A 9 -34.21 33.32 -38.59
C GLY A 9 -33.50 33.89 -37.37
N LEU A 10 -33.80 35.16 -37.08
CA LEU A 10 -33.40 35.90 -35.89
C LEU A 10 -34.08 35.28 -34.65
N CYS A 11 -33.36 34.50 -33.84
CA CYS A 11 -33.82 34.06 -32.53
C CYS A 11 -33.03 34.77 -31.43
N LEU A 12 -33.73 35.69 -30.75
CA LEU A 12 -33.35 36.24 -29.46
C LEU A 12 -33.26 35.13 -28.40
N GLY A 13 -32.16 35.13 -27.66
CA GLY A 13 -32.05 34.89 -26.21
C GLY A 13 -32.79 33.70 -25.59
N VAL A 14 -32.05 32.63 -25.32
CA VAL A 14 -31.94 32.01 -23.98
C VAL A 14 -30.51 31.46 -23.85
N VAL A 15 -29.66 32.13 -23.07
CA VAL A 15 -28.38 31.55 -22.63
C VAL A 15 -28.71 30.64 -21.46
N LEU A 16 -28.79 29.34 -21.73
CA LEU A 16 -28.75 28.32 -20.70
C LEU A 16 -27.32 28.29 -20.14
N PRO A 17 -27.11 28.33 -18.81
CA PRO A 17 -25.82 27.94 -18.27
C PRO A 17 -25.70 26.43 -18.44
N GLU A 18 -24.96 26.01 -19.47
CA GLU A 18 -24.33 24.70 -19.45
C GLU A 18 -23.42 24.69 -18.21
N SER A 19 -23.88 24.05 -17.14
CA SER A 19 -23.02 23.49 -16.11
C SER A 19 -22.17 22.42 -16.78
N GLY A 20 -21.17 22.87 -17.54
CA GLY A 20 -20.09 22.04 -18.00
C GLY A 20 -19.52 21.38 -16.76
N LEU A 21 -19.64 20.05 -16.69
CA LEU A 21 -18.75 19.24 -15.88
C LEU A 21 -17.34 19.66 -16.31
N ALA A 22 -16.73 20.55 -15.53
CA ALA A 22 -15.32 20.84 -15.62
C ALA A 22 -14.63 19.50 -15.38
N GLN A 23 -14.36 18.81 -16.47
CA GLN A 23 -13.44 17.70 -16.50
C GLN A 23 -12.14 18.32 -16.03
N SER A 24 -11.82 18.11 -14.74
CA SER A 24 -10.54 18.49 -14.17
C SER A 24 -9.50 17.86 -15.07
N ALA A 25 -8.97 18.64 -16.01
CA ALA A 25 -7.84 18.24 -16.82
C ALA A 25 -6.78 17.88 -15.78
N GLN A 26 -6.51 16.59 -15.62
CA GLN A 26 -5.41 16.12 -14.81
C GLN A 26 -4.18 16.80 -15.41
N GLN A 27 -3.71 17.85 -14.74
CA GLN A 27 -2.44 18.46 -15.08
C GLN A 27 -1.44 17.31 -15.16
N PRO A 28 -0.64 17.21 -16.23
CA PRO A 28 0.40 16.21 -16.29
C PRO A 28 1.20 16.32 -15.00
N ALA A 29 1.27 15.22 -14.25
CA ALA A 29 1.96 15.19 -12.97
C ALA A 29 3.39 15.66 -13.20
N THR A 30 3.66 16.92 -12.84
CA THR A 30 5.00 17.49 -12.91
C THR A 30 5.88 16.59 -12.06
N ALA A 31 7.00 16.13 -12.63
CA ALA A 31 7.94 15.32 -11.87
C ALA A 31 8.23 16.02 -10.51
N PRO A 32 8.24 15.28 -9.38
CA PRO A 32 8.40 15.91 -8.08
C PRO A 32 9.66 16.77 -8.05
N ASP A 33 9.54 17.98 -7.49
CA ASP A 33 10.65 18.92 -7.31
C ASP A 33 11.86 18.19 -6.66
N PRO A 34 13.10 18.33 -7.21
CA PRO A 34 14.30 17.76 -6.60
C PRO A 34 14.45 18.04 -5.09
N ALA A 35 14.02 19.22 -4.61
CA ALA A 35 14.05 19.54 -3.20
C ALA A 35 13.05 18.69 -2.38
N LEU A 36 11.87 18.43 -2.94
CA LEU A 36 10.88 17.55 -2.34
C LEU A 36 11.37 16.09 -2.32
N LEU A 37 11.99 15.62 -3.41
CA LEU A 37 12.56 14.27 -3.47
C LEU A 37 13.65 14.04 -2.43
N LYS A 38 14.51 15.02 -2.21
CA LYS A 38 15.54 14.94 -1.17
C LYS A 38 14.91 14.76 0.22
N VAL A 39 13.92 15.58 0.56
CA VAL A 39 13.21 15.48 1.85
C VAL A 39 12.48 14.14 1.96
N ALA A 40 11.80 13.69 0.90
CA ALA A 40 11.12 12.40 0.88
C ALA A 40 12.10 11.23 1.11
N ARG A 41 13.29 11.30 0.49
CA ARG A 41 14.35 10.30 0.66
C ARG A 41 14.89 10.25 2.09
N GLU A 42 15.16 11.41 2.69
CA GLU A 42 15.56 11.51 4.09
C GLU A 42 14.48 10.94 5.01
N THR A 43 13.21 11.25 4.73
CA THR A 43 12.06 10.74 5.50
C THR A 43 11.98 9.22 5.45
N VAL A 44 12.01 8.64 4.24
CA VAL A 44 11.95 7.18 4.03
C VAL A 44 13.13 6.48 4.72
N ALA A 45 14.34 7.03 4.58
CA ALA A 45 15.52 6.46 5.23
C ALA A 45 15.38 6.42 6.76
N GLN A 46 14.83 7.47 7.37
CA GLN A 46 14.62 7.52 8.82
C GLN A 46 13.50 6.59 9.29
N MET A 47 12.44 6.43 8.49
CA MET A 47 11.34 5.51 8.78
C MET A 47 11.78 4.05 8.77
N GLN A 48 12.70 3.68 7.88
CA GLN A 48 13.23 2.31 7.79
C GLN A 48 14.15 1.96 8.97
N GLY A 49 14.67 2.97 9.67
CA GLY A 49 15.61 2.79 10.77
C GLY A 49 17.04 2.60 10.28
N ASP A 50 17.79 1.72 10.94
CA ASP A 50 19.19 1.46 10.58
C ASP A 50 19.27 0.59 9.32
N ARG A 51 19.88 1.13 8.24
CA ARG A 51 20.05 0.42 6.95
C ARG A 51 20.64 -0.97 7.12
N THR A 52 21.67 -1.11 7.95
CA THR A 52 22.37 -2.39 8.14
C THR A 52 21.45 -3.41 8.81
N ALA A 53 20.71 -2.98 9.84
CA ALA A 53 19.71 -3.81 10.48
C ALA A 53 18.58 -4.19 9.51
N THR A 54 18.08 -3.25 8.71
CA THR A 54 17.05 -3.49 7.70
C THR A 54 17.51 -4.55 6.69
N LEU A 55 18.69 -4.38 6.10
CA LEU A 55 19.26 -5.36 5.16
C LEU A 55 19.52 -6.71 5.84
N SER A 56 20.09 -6.72 7.04
CA SER A 56 20.39 -7.95 7.77
C SER A 56 19.11 -8.75 8.08
N SER A 57 17.99 -8.07 8.35
CA SER A 57 16.68 -8.71 8.59
C SER A 57 16.15 -9.49 7.38
N MET A 58 16.61 -9.16 6.17
CA MET A 58 16.22 -9.84 4.94
C MET A 58 16.96 -11.16 4.73
N SER A 59 18.08 -11.39 5.41
CA SER A 59 18.95 -12.55 5.18
C SER A 59 18.23 -13.90 5.37
N ALA A 60 17.54 -14.10 6.49
CA ALA A 60 16.86 -15.36 6.79
C ALA A 60 15.73 -15.70 5.79
N PRO A 61 14.82 -14.77 5.44
CA PRO A 61 13.86 -15.00 4.35
C PRO A 61 14.53 -15.36 3.02
N LEU A 62 15.66 -14.73 2.68
CA LEU A 62 16.39 -15.01 1.44
C LEU A 62 17.05 -16.40 1.45
N VAL A 63 17.52 -16.88 2.60
CA VAL A 63 18.01 -18.26 2.74
C VAL A 63 16.89 -19.26 2.47
N GLY A 64 15.70 -19.03 3.05
CA GLY A 64 14.52 -19.85 2.76
C GLY A 64 14.17 -19.85 1.27
N MET A 65 14.31 -18.70 0.60
CA MET A 65 14.08 -18.58 -0.84
C MET A 65 15.12 -19.37 -1.66
N MET A 66 16.40 -19.33 -1.29
CA MET A 66 17.45 -20.13 -1.94
C MET A 66 17.17 -21.63 -1.82
N GLN A 67 16.65 -22.07 -0.67
CA GLN A 67 16.24 -23.46 -0.47
C GLN A 67 15.06 -23.86 -1.36
N GLN A 68 14.08 -22.96 -1.52
CA GLN A 68 12.92 -23.20 -2.38
C GLN A 68 13.29 -23.36 -3.86
N ILE A 69 14.34 -22.67 -4.34
CA ILE A 69 14.81 -22.76 -5.73
C ILE A 69 15.79 -23.91 -5.97
N GLY A 70 16.11 -24.72 -4.94
CA GLY A 70 16.85 -25.98 -5.10
C GLY A 70 18.19 -26.08 -4.36
N ILE A 71 18.63 -25.05 -3.65
CA ILE A 71 19.83 -25.13 -2.79
C ILE A 71 19.44 -25.78 -1.45
N LYS A 72 19.43 -27.11 -1.42
CA LYS A 72 18.86 -27.88 -0.30
C LYS A 72 19.66 -27.78 0.99
N GLU A 73 20.96 -27.56 0.92
CA GLU A 73 21.82 -27.43 2.09
C GLU A 73 21.74 -26.01 2.68
N PRO A 74 21.26 -25.86 3.93
CA PRO A 74 21.07 -24.54 4.56
C PRO A 74 22.37 -23.74 4.66
N GLU A 75 23.50 -24.39 4.93
CA GLU A 75 24.80 -23.74 5.06
C GLU A 75 25.25 -23.16 3.72
N LYS A 76 25.04 -23.89 2.61
CA LYS A 76 25.37 -23.40 1.26
C LYS A 76 24.46 -22.24 0.87
N ALA A 77 23.16 -22.33 1.16
CA ALA A 77 22.21 -21.25 0.93
C ALA A 77 22.60 -19.99 1.72
N GLN A 78 23.00 -20.15 2.98
CA GLN A 78 23.45 -19.05 3.82
C GLN A 78 24.73 -18.39 3.30
N VAL A 79 25.71 -19.16 2.82
CA VAL A 79 26.92 -18.62 2.18
C VAL A 79 26.56 -17.83 0.93
N LEU A 80 25.74 -18.39 0.04
CA LEU A 80 25.31 -17.68 -1.19
C LEU A 80 24.57 -16.38 -0.89
N VAL A 81 23.70 -16.38 0.13
CA VAL A 81 23.02 -15.14 0.55
C VAL A 81 24.03 -14.11 1.04
N GLN A 82 25.00 -14.49 1.88
CA GLN A 82 25.99 -13.56 2.42
C GLN A 82 27.00 -13.05 1.39
N GLU A 83 27.45 -13.91 0.47
CA GLU A 83 28.52 -13.57 -0.48
C GLU A 83 28.00 -12.93 -1.77
N VAL A 84 26.77 -13.25 -2.19
CA VAL A 84 26.23 -12.80 -3.48
C VAL A 84 25.03 -11.87 -3.28
N VAL A 85 24.02 -12.32 -2.54
CA VAL A 85 22.74 -11.62 -2.47
C VAL A 85 22.85 -10.34 -1.66
N MET A 86 23.37 -10.41 -0.43
CA MET A 86 23.47 -9.26 0.48
C MET A 86 24.35 -8.14 -0.08
N PRO A 87 25.53 -8.40 -0.69
CA PRO A 87 26.33 -7.37 -1.34
C PRO A 87 25.58 -6.71 -2.50
N THR A 88 24.87 -7.49 -3.32
CA THR A 88 24.06 -6.97 -4.43
C THR A 88 22.94 -6.05 -3.91
N LEU A 89 22.18 -6.49 -2.90
CA LEU A 89 21.13 -5.67 -2.30
C LEU A 89 21.68 -4.40 -1.64
N THR A 90 22.85 -4.49 -1.02
CA THR A 90 23.52 -3.33 -0.40
C THR A 90 23.92 -2.30 -1.46
N ALA A 91 24.49 -2.76 -2.58
CA ALA A 91 24.91 -1.88 -3.68
C ALA A 91 23.74 -1.14 -4.33
N HIS A 92 22.56 -1.75 -4.36
CA HIS A 92 21.34 -1.20 -4.95
C HIS A 92 20.36 -0.59 -3.93
N TYR A 93 20.74 -0.49 -2.66
CA TYR A 93 19.82 0.00 -1.62
C TYR A 93 19.40 1.46 -1.85
N ASP A 94 20.31 2.27 -2.38
CA ASP A 94 20.02 3.67 -2.68
C ASP A 94 18.98 3.82 -3.80
N ASP A 95 18.94 2.91 -4.78
CA ASP A 95 17.89 2.87 -5.81
C ASP A 95 16.52 2.58 -5.19
N LEU A 96 16.47 1.65 -4.23
CA LEU A 96 15.26 1.33 -3.48
C LEU A 96 14.75 2.54 -2.67
N LEU A 97 15.65 3.31 -2.06
CA LEU A 97 15.28 4.56 -1.38
C LEU A 97 14.70 5.59 -2.35
N ASP A 98 15.30 5.72 -3.53
CA ASP A 98 14.83 6.68 -4.53
C ASP A 98 13.45 6.31 -5.10
N ILE A 99 13.19 5.02 -5.30
CA ILE A 99 11.87 4.51 -5.71
C ILE A 99 10.82 4.87 -4.66
N GLN A 100 11.10 4.61 -3.37
CA GLN A 100 10.18 4.92 -2.29
C GLN A 100 10.00 6.42 -2.09
N ALA A 101 11.08 7.21 -2.14
CA ALA A 101 11.03 8.66 -2.02
C ALA A 101 10.11 9.28 -3.08
N ARG A 102 10.18 8.81 -4.33
CA ARG A 102 9.26 9.23 -5.40
C ARG A 102 7.80 8.93 -5.03
N GLY A 103 7.51 7.71 -4.55
CA GLY A 103 6.15 7.34 -4.13
C GLY A 103 5.62 8.17 -2.94
N PHE A 104 6.49 8.55 -2.01
CA PHE A 104 6.12 9.44 -0.91
C PHE A 104 5.85 10.86 -1.41
N ALA A 105 6.71 11.38 -2.28
CA ALA A 105 6.59 12.72 -2.86
C ALA A 105 5.38 12.89 -3.79
N THR A 106 4.77 11.80 -4.30
CA THR A 106 3.50 11.89 -5.05
C THR A 106 2.28 12.05 -4.15
N VAL A 107 2.40 11.78 -2.84
CA VAL A 107 1.27 11.77 -1.90
C VAL A 107 1.40 12.85 -0.83
N LEU A 108 2.61 13.13 -0.36
CA LEU A 108 2.87 14.02 0.77
C LEU A 108 3.57 15.30 0.33
N GLY A 109 3.18 16.41 0.95
CA GLY A 109 3.84 17.71 0.78
C GLY A 109 5.16 17.78 1.52
N LYS A 110 5.95 18.82 1.20
CA LYS A 110 7.27 19.05 1.81
C LYS A 110 7.19 19.16 3.33
N ASP A 111 6.24 19.93 3.85
CA ASP A 111 6.12 20.22 5.28
C ASP A 111 5.78 18.96 6.08
N ASP A 112 4.88 18.11 5.56
CA ASP A 112 4.54 16.82 6.18
C ASP A 112 5.75 15.88 6.22
N LEU A 113 6.46 15.76 5.10
CA LEU A 113 7.66 14.91 5.03
C LEU A 113 8.74 15.41 6.00
N GLN A 114 8.95 16.72 6.10
CA GLN A 114 9.89 17.30 7.06
C GLN A 114 9.47 17.03 8.51
N ALA A 115 8.18 17.15 8.84
CA ALA A 115 7.68 16.85 10.17
C ALA A 115 7.84 15.36 10.53
N ILE A 116 7.55 14.46 9.58
CA ILE A 116 7.74 13.02 9.76
C ILE A 116 9.22 12.70 9.97
N ALA A 117 10.12 13.23 9.14
CA ALA A 117 11.55 13.07 9.31
C ALA A 117 12.00 13.59 10.69
N ALA A 118 11.59 14.79 11.08
CA ALA A 118 11.93 15.35 12.39
C ALA A 118 11.50 14.43 13.56
N PHE A 119 10.32 13.80 13.46
CA PHE A 119 9.87 12.83 14.45
C PHE A 119 10.74 11.55 14.47
N TYR A 120 11.01 10.94 13.32
CA TYR A 120 11.83 9.72 13.24
C TYR A 120 13.31 9.96 13.61
N ALA A 121 13.78 11.21 13.59
CA ALA A 121 15.09 11.57 14.11
C ALA A 121 15.19 11.48 15.66
N THR A 122 14.06 11.56 16.37
CA THR A 122 14.02 11.48 17.85
C THR A 122 14.30 10.06 18.36
N PRO A 123 14.73 9.88 19.63
CA PRO A 123 14.87 8.55 20.23
C PRO A 123 13.56 7.73 20.17
N ALA A 124 12.42 8.37 20.44
CA ALA A 124 11.12 7.71 20.39
C ALA A 124 10.76 7.26 18.96
N GLY A 125 11.02 8.10 17.95
CA GLY A 125 10.80 7.76 16.55
C GLY A 125 11.66 6.57 16.08
N LYS A 126 12.93 6.53 16.46
CA LYS A 126 13.83 5.39 16.18
C LYS A 126 13.38 4.10 16.86
N HIS A 127 12.99 4.18 18.14
CA HIS A 127 12.43 3.02 18.85
C HIS A 127 11.13 2.53 18.21
N LEU A 128 10.27 3.44 17.76
CA LEU A 128 9.05 3.07 17.04
C LEU A 128 9.37 2.36 15.73
N ALA A 129 10.28 2.91 14.90
CA ALA A 129 10.72 2.28 13.65
C ALA A 129 11.24 0.85 13.88
N ALA A 130 12.12 0.67 14.86
CA ALA A 130 12.66 -0.64 15.21
C ALA A 130 11.60 -1.61 15.75
N ALA A 131 10.57 -1.10 16.44
CA ALA A 131 9.47 -1.90 16.99
C ALA A 131 8.39 -2.26 15.96
N GLN A 132 8.34 -1.62 14.78
CA GLN A 132 7.27 -1.84 13.79
C GLN A 132 7.03 -3.32 13.43
N PRO A 133 8.07 -4.15 13.16
CA PRO A 133 7.85 -5.57 12.84
C PRO A 133 7.19 -6.33 14.00
N GLN A 134 7.63 -6.08 15.23
CA GLN A 134 7.08 -6.71 16.42
C GLN A 134 5.64 -6.24 16.68
N LEU A 135 5.37 -4.94 16.53
CA LEU A 135 4.03 -4.38 16.67
C LEU A 135 3.06 -4.97 15.64
N ALA A 136 3.49 -5.14 14.39
CA ALA A 136 2.68 -5.78 13.36
C ALA A 136 2.36 -7.25 13.71
N GLN A 137 3.33 -8.00 14.24
CA GLN A 137 3.11 -9.37 14.71
C GLN A 137 2.11 -9.42 15.87
N ILE A 138 2.25 -8.51 16.84
CA ILE A 138 1.33 -8.39 17.98
C ILE A 138 -0.08 -8.08 17.50
N GLN A 139 -0.25 -7.14 16.56
CA GLN A 139 -1.56 -6.80 15.99
C GLN A 139 -2.21 -7.98 15.28
N LEU A 140 -1.45 -8.73 14.47
CA LEU A 140 -1.96 -9.91 13.77
C LEU A 140 -2.39 -11.01 14.75
N ALA A 141 -1.57 -11.29 15.77
CA ALA A 141 -1.91 -12.26 16.81
C ALA A 141 -3.17 -11.85 17.59
N GLY A 142 -3.28 -10.57 17.95
CA GLY A 142 -4.47 -10.02 18.62
C GLY A 142 -5.74 -10.15 17.76
N MET A 143 -5.65 -9.90 16.45
CA MET A 143 -6.76 -10.07 15.52
C MET A 143 -7.19 -11.54 15.42
N GLN A 144 -6.25 -12.49 15.38
CA GLN A 144 -6.56 -13.92 15.37
C GLN A 144 -7.26 -14.36 16.65
N GLN A 145 -6.76 -13.91 17.81
CA GLN A 145 -7.37 -14.21 19.11
C GLN A 145 -8.80 -13.65 19.21
N TRP A 146 -9.00 -12.40 18.75
CA TRP A 146 -10.34 -11.80 18.71
C TRP A 146 -11.28 -12.58 17.77
N MET A 147 -10.83 -12.98 16.59
CA MET A 147 -11.62 -13.79 15.66
C MET A 147 -12.05 -15.12 16.29
N GLN A 148 -11.15 -15.78 17.01
CA GLN A 148 -11.44 -17.03 17.72
C GLN A 148 -12.48 -16.83 18.84
N SER A 149 -12.45 -15.69 19.55
CA SER A 149 -13.38 -15.43 20.65
C SER A 149 -14.80 -15.14 20.17
N VAL A 150 -14.96 -14.52 19.00
CA VAL A 150 -16.29 -14.22 18.42
C VAL A 150 -16.87 -15.37 17.59
N MET A 151 -16.05 -16.38 17.23
CA MET A 151 -16.47 -17.47 16.35
C MET A 151 -17.68 -18.28 16.84
N PRO A 152 -17.79 -18.63 18.15
CA PRO A 152 -18.97 -19.34 18.65
C PRO A 152 -20.26 -18.53 18.50
N GLU A 153 -20.19 -17.21 18.72
CA GLU A 153 -21.34 -16.32 18.55
C GLU A 153 -21.76 -16.24 17.07
N ILE A 154 -20.77 -16.11 16.17
CA ILE A 154 -21.00 -16.12 14.72
C ILE A 154 -21.66 -17.44 14.30
N GLN A 155 -21.15 -18.60 14.76
CA GLN A 155 -21.73 -19.91 14.46
C GLN A 155 -23.18 -20.02 14.96
N GLY A 156 -23.46 -19.53 16.17
CA GLY A 156 -24.81 -19.50 16.73
C GLY A 156 -25.76 -18.63 15.93
N LYS A 157 -25.34 -17.43 15.53
CA LYS A 157 -26.13 -16.52 14.68
C LYS A 157 -26.35 -17.10 13.28
N LEU A 158 -25.31 -17.69 12.68
CA LEU A 158 -25.38 -18.32 11.37
C LEU A 158 -26.36 -19.50 11.37
N THR A 159 -26.32 -20.35 12.39
CA THR A 159 -27.27 -21.46 12.55
C THR A 159 -28.71 -20.96 12.60
N LYS A 160 -28.99 -19.92 13.40
CA LYS A 160 -30.32 -19.31 13.48
C LYS A 160 -30.76 -18.70 12.15
N ALA A 161 -29.86 -18.03 11.44
CA ALA A 161 -30.15 -17.44 10.13
C ALA A 161 -30.49 -18.53 9.09
N ILE A 162 -29.69 -19.61 9.03
CA ILE A 162 -29.93 -20.76 8.14
C ILE A 162 -31.32 -21.37 8.39
N GLN A 163 -31.69 -21.54 9.66
CA GLN A 163 -33.02 -22.03 10.03
C GLN A 163 -34.13 -21.07 9.59
N ALA A 164 -33.97 -19.77 9.85
CA ALA A 164 -34.95 -18.75 9.46
C ALA A 164 -35.15 -18.66 7.93
N HIS A 165 -34.10 -18.89 7.15
CA HIS A 165 -34.17 -18.94 5.68
C HIS A 165 -34.67 -20.29 5.13
N GLY A 166 -34.85 -21.32 5.97
CA GLY A 166 -35.25 -22.66 5.53
C GLY A 166 -34.14 -23.42 4.80
N TRP A 167 -32.87 -23.00 4.92
CA TRP A 167 -31.71 -23.66 4.32
C TRP A 167 -31.12 -24.75 5.21
N ALA A 168 -31.80 -25.10 6.31
CA ALA A 168 -31.38 -26.20 7.15
C ALA A 168 -31.38 -27.52 6.35
N PRO A 169 -30.39 -28.42 6.54
CA PRO A 169 -30.37 -29.71 5.87
C PRO A 169 -31.68 -30.49 6.16
N GLY A 170 -32.45 -30.78 5.12
CA GLY A 170 -33.77 -31.43 5.21
C GLY A 170 -34.99 -30.50 5.31
N GLY A 171 -34.80 -29.17 5.27
CA GLY A 171 -35.89 -28.20 5.26
C GLY A 171 -36.58 -28.13 3.89
N GLN A 172 -37.86 -28.52 3.81
CA GLN A 172 -38.67 -28.28 2.62
C GLN A 172 -38.77 -26.76 2.38
N ALA A 173 -38.41 -26.32 1.17
CA ALA A 173 -38.60 -24.95 0.72
C ALA A 173 -40.08 -24.57 0.91
N LYS A 174 -40.33 -23.53 1.72
CA LYS A 174 -41.69 -23.05 1.98
C LYS A 174 -42.31 -22.57 0.66
N PRO A 175 -43.45 -23.12 0.21
CA PRO A 175 -44.09 -22.66 -1.01
C PRO A 175 -44.56 -21.21 -0.83
N ARG A 176 -44.36 -20.41 -1.88
CA ARG A 176 -44.80 -19.02 -2.00
C ARG A 176 -46.32 -18.92 -2.02
#